data_AF-A0A949I858-F1
#
_entry.id   AF-A0A949I858-F1
#
_cell.length_a   1.000
_cell.length_b   1.000
_cell.length_c   1.000
_cell.angle_alpha   90.00
_cell.angle_beta   90.00
_cell.angle_gamma   90.00
#
_symmetry.space_group_name_H-M   'P 1'
#
loop_
_entity.id
_entity.type
_entity.pdbx_description
1 polymer ?
#
loop_
_entity_poly.entity_id
_entity_poly.type
_entity_poly.pdbx_seq_one_letter_code
_entity_poly.pdbx_strand_id
1 'polypeptide(L)' 'MKTSFQFEDGDTFYEQLLDAHDGLTREQSELLNARLVLLLANQVGDAATLAQCVAAAREGVIHPAD' A
#
# COMPACT_ATOMS: atom_id res chain seq x y z
N MET A 1 -1.53 -16.30 -0.64
CA MET A 1 -2.11 -14.97 -0.32
C MET A 1 -3.21 -14.70 -1.34
N LYS A 2 -4.45 -14.37 -0.93
CA LYS A 2 -5.50 -14.00 -1.89
C LYS A 2 -5.22 -12.56 -2.36
N THR A 3 -5.01 -12.38 -3.66
CA THR A 3 -4.85 -11.06 -4.31
C THR A 3 -6.19 -10.45 -4.72
N SER A 4 -7.29 -11.18 -4.57
CA SER A 4 -8.63 -10.70 -4.84
C SER A 4 -9.14 -9.89 -3.64
N PHE A 5 -9.03 -8.57 -3.73
CA PHE A 5 -9.70 -7.65 -2.82
C PHE A 5 -11.21 -7.79 -3.00
N GLN A 6 -11.88 -8.41 -2.03
CA GLN A 6 -13.31 -8.20 -1.80
C GLN A 6 -13.43 -7.43 -0.50
N PHE A 7 -13.49 -6.11 -0.59
CA PHE A 7 -13.81 -5.23 0.53
C PHE A 7 -14.88 -4.25 0.05
N GLU A 8 -16.08 -4.29 0.63
CA GLU A 8 -17.04 -3.17 0.53
C GLU A 8 -16.44 -1.86 1.09
N ASP A 9 -15.40 -1.95 1.94
CA ASP A 9 -14.62 -0.81 2.48
C ASP A 9 -13.41 -0.41 1.62
N GLY A 10 -13.10 -1.16 0.56
CA GLY A 10 -11.91 -0.96 -0.26
C GLY A 10 -11.99 0.34 -1.06
N ASP A 11 -13.18 0.64 -1.59
CA ASP A 11 -13.46 1.86 -2.35
C ASP A 11 -13.32 3.08 -1.44
N THR A 12 -13.89 3.04 -0.23
CA THR A 12 -13.78 4.12 0.76
C THR A 12 -12.33 4.42 1.14
N PHE A 13 -11.51 3.38 1.36
CA PHE A 13 -10.09 3.58 1.67
C PHE A 13 -9.33 4.16 0.47
N TYR A 14 -9.64 3.69 -0.74
CA TYR A 14 -9.02 4.20 -1.95
C TYR A 14 -9.35 5.67 -2.21
N GLU A 15 -10.61 6.08 -2.01
CA GLU A 15 -11.04 7.48 -2.07
C GLU A 15 -10.29 8.33 -1.04
N GLN A 16 -10.19 7.90 0.22
CA GLN A 16 -9.44 8.60 1.25
C GLN A 16 -7.94 8.75 0.90
N LEU A 17 -7.35 7.73 0.28
CA LEU A 17 -5.97 7.77 -0.17
C LEU A 17 -5.79 8.77 -1.32
N LEU A 18 -6.71 8.77 -2.30
CA LEU A 18 -6.70 9.75 -3.40
C LEU A 18 -6.84 11.18 -2.88
N ASP A 19 -7.79 11.44 -1.99
CA ASP A 19 -8.00 12.75 -1.38
C ASP A 19 -6.75 13.21 -0.61
N ALA A 20 -6.06 12.27 0.06
CA ALA A 20 -4.82 12.59 0.78
C ALA A 20 -3.66 13.00 -0.16
N HIS A 21 -3.72 12.64 -1.44
CA HIS A 21 -2.76 13.05 -2.47
C HIS A 21 -3.11 14.39 -3.14
N ASP A 22 -4.33 14.90 -3.00
CA ASP A 22 -4.76 16.12 -3.67
C ASP A 22 -3.89 17.33 -3.27
N GLY A 23 -3.46 18.10 -4.27
CA GLY A 23 -2.59 19.25 -4.09
C GLY A 23 -1.12 18.95 -3.72
N LEU A 24 -0.70 17.68 -3.60
CA LEU A 24 0.69 17.30 -3.32
C LEU A 24 1.55 17.25 -4.59
N THR A 25 2.83 17.63 -4.47
CA THR A 25 3.82 17.29 -5.51
C THR A 25 4.08 15.77 -5.53
N ARG A 26 4.77 15.31 -6.57
CA ARG A 26 5.20 13.91 -6.67
C ARG A 26 6.07 13.49 -5.48
N GLU A 27 7.03 14.32 -5.10
CA GLU A 27 7.94 14.05 -3.98
C GLU A 27 7.18 14.04 -2.64
N GLN A 28 6.17 14.91 -2.48
CA GLN A 28 5.30 14.91 -1.29
C GLN A 28 4.39 13.66 -1.26
N SER A 29 3.89 13.22 -2.40
CA SER A 29 3.09 12.00 -2.53
C SER A 29 3.91 10.74 -2.22
N GLU A 30 5.16 10.67 -2.67
CA GLU A 30 6.09 9.59 -2.31
C GLU A 30 6.34 9.56 -0.80
N LEU A 31 6.55 10.73 -0.18
CA LEU A 31 6.72 10.84 1.27
C LEU A 31 5.46 10.42 2.04
N LEU A 32 4.27 10.80 1.56
CA LEU A 32 2.99 10.36 2.14
C LEU A 32 2.89 8.84 2.14
N ASN A 33 3.16 8.21 0.98
CA ASN A 33 3.12 6.76 0.84
C ASN A 33 4.11 6.06 1.77
N ALA A 34 5.35 6.54 1.85
CA ALA A 34 6.34 5.99 2.76
C ALA A 34 5.90 6.08 4.23
N ARG A 35 5.32 7.21 4.65
CA ARG A 35 4.79 7.39 6.01
C ARG A 35 3.61 6.48 6.29
N LEU A 36 2.67 6.37 5.35
CA LEU A 36 1.51 5.48 5.47
C LEU A 36 1.94 4.02 5.64
N VAL A 37 2.90 3.54 4.83
CA VAL A 37 3.45 2.18 4.94
C VAL A 37 4.02 1.93 6.35
N LEU A 38 4.79 2.88 6.90
CA LEU A 38 5.35 2.73 8.24
C LEU A 38 4.28 2.71 9.34
N LEU A 39 3.25 3.53 9.22
CA LEU A 39 2.12 3.56 10.17
C LEU A 39 1.33 2.25 10.14
N LEU A 40 1.03 1.74 8.94
CA LEU A 40 0.38 0.43 8.77
C LEU A 40 1.27 -0.70 9.30
N ALA A 41 2.58 -0.64 9.06
CA ALA A 41 3.52 -1.62 9.56
C ALA A 41 3.56 -1.67 11.10
N ASN A 42 3.53 -0.51 11.74
CA ASN A 42 3.41 -0.41 13.20
C ASN A 42 2.10 -1.05 13.70
N GLN A 43 1.00 -0.89 12.95
CA GLN A 43 -0.31 -1.44 13.31
C GLN A 43 -0.40 -2.95 13.12
N VAL A 44 0.32 -3.52 12.15
CA VAL A 44 0.44 -4.97 11.97
C VAL A 44 1.28 -5.59 13.09
N GLY A 45 2.39 -4.96 13.48
CA GLY A 45 3.19 -5.37 14.64
C GLY A 45 3.97 -6.69 14.51
N ASP A 46 3.89 -7.38 13.37
CA ASP A 46 4.58 -8.65 13.11
C ASP A 46 5.57 -8.57 11.93
N ALA A 47 6.86 -8.77 12.22
CA ALA A 47 7.92 -8.72 11.22
C ALA A 47 7.81 -9.80 10.15
N ALA A 48 7.30 -11.00 10.48
CA ALA A 48 7.15 -12.08 9.51
C ALA A 48 6.07 -11.76 8.48
N THR A 49 4.91 -11.26 8.95
CA THR A 49 3.84 -10.77 8.08
C THR A 49 4.32 -9.63 7.20
N LEU A 50 5.06 -8.66 7.74
CA LEU A 50 5.60 -7.54 6.97
C LEU A 50 6.57 -8.01 5.87
N ALA A 51 7.44 -8.98 6.15
CA ALA A 51 8.34 -9.55 5.16
C ALA A 51 7.58 -10.22 4.01
N GLN A 52 6.48 -10.93 4.30
CA GLN A 52 5.62 -11.54 3.28
C GLN A 52 4.90 -10.47 2.44
N CYS A 53 4.42 -9.39 3.06
CA CYS A 53 3.81 -8.26 2.34
C CYS A 53 4.79 -7.61 1.36
N VAL A 54 6.04 -7.37 1.79
CA VAL A 54 7.07 -6.79 0.92
C VAL A 54 7.42 -7.72 -0.24
N ALA A 55 7.56 -9.01 0.01
CA ALA A 55 7.83 -9.99 -1.05
C ALA A 55 6.69 -10.02 -2.09
N ALA A 56 5.44 -10.07 -1.65
CA ALA A 56 4.28 -10.07 -2.54
C ALA A 56 4.12 -8.77 -3.32
N ALA A 57 4.36 -7.61 -2.69
CA ALA A 57 4.34 -6.32 -3.37
C ALA A 57 5.40 -6.25 -4.49
N ARG A 58 6.60 -6.79 -4.22
CA ARG A 58 7.68 -6.86 -5.21
C ARG A 58 7.33 -7.78 -6.39
N GLU A 59 6.71 -8.93 -6.13
CA GLU A 59 6.25 -9.84 -7.18
C GLU A 59 5.19 -9.21 -8.08
N GLY A 60 4.25 -8.43 -7.53
CA GLY A 60 3.20 -7.76 -8.30
C GLY A 60 3.71 -6.67 -9.25
N VAL A 61 4.89 -6.09 -8.98
CA VAL A 61 5.55 -5.09 -9.85
C VAL A 61 6.44 -5.75 -10.90
N ILE A 62 6.99 -6.92 -10.60
CA ILE A 62 7.88 -7.69 -11.49
C ILE A 62 7.04 -8.80 -12.12
N HIS A 63 6.08 -8.45 -12.99
CA HIS A 63 5.35 -9.46 -13.74
C HIS A 63 6.09 -9.74 -15.08
N PRO A 64 6.48 -11.00 -15.39
CA PRO A 64 7.29 -11.36 -16.56
C PRO A 64 6.54 -11.33 -17.91
N ALA A 65 5.54 -10.46 -18.06
CA ALA A 65 4.81 -10.25 -19.31
C ALA A 65 4.96 -8.83 -19.89
N ASP A 66 5.79 -7.99 -19.27
CA ASP A 66 6.35 -6.77 -19.86
C ASP A 66 7.76 -7.03 -20.43
#